data_AF-A0A8S1LN42-F1
#
_entry.id   AF-A0A8S1LN42-F1
#
_cell.length_a   1.000
_cell.length_b   1.000
_cell.length_c   1.000
_cell.angle_alpha   90.00
_cell.angle_beta   90.00
_cell.angle_gamma   90.00
#
_symmetry.space_group_name_H-M   'P 1'
#
loop_
_entity.id
_entity.type
_entity.pdbx_description
1 polymer ?
#
loop_
_entity_poly.entity_id
_entity_poly.type
_entity_poly.pdbx_seq_one_letter_code
_entity_poly.pdbx_strand_id
1 'polypeptide(L)'
;MSYQFGINQLQSTTVPNAKYKTILCRHYQATKQCAIGPKCQFAHGIEEQRQMNDPLPASALSSITSAPQSTTIEQQQKNQSPLFKIPCKYHQLNFCKNGSGCQYVHDSEVQIQPSQQLQPQQQQQQILLLQQQQLQQQQIQSQQMQQQQQQQQSLQSQQSLDPMSVTLTYILMEMQQIFVQEDLQQKIRFATEQARQGNCVQACDQIRTIIHSSDRTVDEIQQYTLLYNQSVAYYKQLLQQ
;
A
#
# COMPACT_ATOMS: atom_id res chain seq x y z
N MET A 1 -32.72 -44.79 -29.46
CA MET A 1 -32.14 -43.80 -28.54
C MET A 1 -30.98 -43.12 -29.24
N SER A 2 -31.25 -41.95 -29.83
CA SER A 2 -30.30 -41.18 -30.66
C SER A 2 -29.91 -39.91 -29.91
N TYR A 3 -28.62 -39.73 -29.67
CA TYR A 3 -28.07 -38.51 -29.10
C TYR A 3 -27.75 -37.53 -30.24
N GLN A 4 -28.58 -36.49 -30.35
CA GLN A 4 -28.41 -35.36 -31.27
C GLN A 4 -27.75 -34.23 -30.48
N PHE A 5 -26.45 -34.00 -30.67
CA PHE A 5 -25.77 -32.81 -30.12
C PHE A 5 -26.18 -31.58 -30.96
N GLY A 6 -26.94 -30.68 -30.34
CA GLY A 6 -27.42 -29.45 -30.94
C GLY A 6 -26.34 -28.36 -31.01
N ILE A 7 -26.07 -27.91 -32.22
CA ILE A 7 -25.38 -26.66 -32.56
C ILE A 7 -26.25 -25.46 -32.17
N ASN A 8 -25.87 -24.69 -31.14
CA ASN A 8 -26.46 -23.37 -30.91
C ASN A 8 -25.55 -22.27 -31.46
N GLN A 9 -25.96 -21.75 -32.62
CA GLN A 9 -25.48 -20.51 -33.22
C GLN A 9 -25.74 -19.34 -32.26
N LEU A 10 -24.70 -18.81 -31.63
CA LEU A 10 -24.78 -17.52 -30.95
C LEU A 10 -24.83 -16.42 -32.01
N GLN A 11 -26.05 -15.96 -32.29
CA GLN A 11 -26.32 -14.71 -32.97
C GLN A 11 -25.66 -13.58 -32.18
N SER A 12 -24.68 -12.95 -32.79
CA SER A 12 -24.02 -11.73 -32.33
C SER A 12 -24.98 -10.54 -32.44
N THR A 13 -25.88 -10.40 -31.46
CA THR A 13 -26.58 -9.15 -31.22
C THR A 13 -25.59 -8.15 -30.64
N THR A 14 -25.24 -7.15 -31.45
CA THR A 14 -24.28 -6.09 -31.16
C THR A 14 -24.79 -5.19 -30.04
N VAL A 15 -24.45 -5.53 -28.79
CA VAL A 15 -24.67 -4.66 -27.64
C VAL A 15 -23.81 -3.41 -27.80
N PRO A 16 -24.39 -2.19 -27.87
CA PRO A 16 -23.60 -0.98 -27.97
C PRO A 16 -22.76 -0.81 -26.69
N ASN A 17 -21.47 -0.51 -26.86
CA ASN A 17 -20.52 -0.51 -25.76
C ASN A 17 -20.83 0.66 -24.80
N ALA A 18 -21.37 0.32 -23.62
CA ALA A 18 -21.68 1.25 -22.53
C ALA A 18 -20.48 2.14 -22.12
N LYS A 19 -19.25 1.73 -22.43
CA LYS A 19 -18.00 2.44 -22.08
C LYS A 19 -17.49 3.36 -23.20
N TYR A 20 -18.26 3.56 -24.28
CA TYR A 20 -17.84 4.42 -25.39
C TYR A 20 -17.64 5.86 -24.91
N LYS A 21 -16.47 6.45 -25.16
CA LYS A 21 -16.07 7.82 -24.82
C LYS A 21 -16.22 8.18 -23.34
N THR A 22 -16.11 7.23 -22.42
CA THR A 22 -16.08 7.54 -20.97
C THR A 22 -14.70 7.90 -20.44
N ILE A 23 -13.65 7.62 -21.23
CA ILE A 23 -12.25 7.86 -20.88
C ILE A 23 -11.59 8.67 -22.01
N LEU A 24 -10.71 9.61 -21.65
CA LEU A 24 -9.93 10.43 -22.58
C LEU A 24 -8.91 9.59 -23.38
N CYS A 25 -8.76 9.93 -24.66
CA CYS A 25 -7.81 9.31 -25.56
C CYS A 25 -6.40 9.80 -25.25
N ARG A 26 -5.52 8.89 -24.79
CA ARG A 26 -4.12 9.23 -24.45
C ARG A 26 -3.33 9.79 -25.64
N HIS A 27 -3.52 9.25 -26.84
CA HIS A 27 -2.82 9.71 -28.04
C HIS A 27 -3.24 11.14 -28.39
N TYR A 28 -4.54 11.42 -28.42
CA TYR A 28 -5.04 12.77 -28.67
C TYR A 28 -4.65 13.73 -27.54
N GLN A 29 -4.62 13.28 -26.29
CA GLN A 29 -4.16 14.11 -25.18
C GLN A 29 -2.68 14.50 -25.32
N ALA A 30 -1.83 13.58 -25.78
CA ALA A 30 -0.40 13.80 -25.92
C ALA A 30 -0.02 14.61 -27.16
N THR A 31 -0.65 14.34 -28.32
CA THR A 31 -0.22 14.91 -29.61
C THR A 31 -1.29 15.73 -30.32
N LYS A 32 -2.50 15.84 -29.75
CA LYS A 32 -3.70 16.41 -30.39
C LYS A 32 -4.05 15.74 -31.73
N GLN A 33 -3.52 14.55 -31.97
CA GLN A 33 -3.77 13.77 -33.17
C GLN A 33 -4.03 12.31 -32.77
N CYS A 34 -5.11 11.75 -33.29
CA CYS A 34 -5.45 10.35 -33.08
C CYS A 34 -5.58 9.66 -34.43
N ALA A 35 -4.82 8.59 -34.64
CA ALA A 35 -4.86 7.80 -35.88
C ALA A 35 -6.25 7.19 -36.17
N ILE A 36 -7.10 7.04 -35.14
CA ILE A 36 -8.47 6.50 -35.25
C ILE A 36 -9.47 7.59 -35.66
N GLY A 37 -9.11 8.87 -35.50
CA GLY A 37 -9.97 10.00 -35.84
C GLY A 37 -11.29 10.00 -35.05
N PRO A 38 -12.40 10.53 -35.61
CA PRO A 38 -13.65 10.76 -34.89
C PRO A 38 -14.36 9.46 -34.43
N LYS A 39 -13.97 8.31 -34.99
CA LYS A 39 -14.48 6.99 -34.59
C LYS A 39 -13.80 6.44 -33.34
N CYS A 40 -12.89 7.18 -32.71
CA CYS A 40 -12.21 6.75 -31.50
C CYS A 40 -13.21 6.41 -30.39
N GLN A 41 -13.01 5.25 -29.75
CA GLN A 41 -13.81 4.82 -28.59
C GLN A 41 -13.49 5.61 -27.31
N PHE A 42 -12.46 6.44 -27.35
CA PHE A 42 -12.05 7.32 -26.27
C PHE A 42 -12.36 8.78 -26.66
N ALA A 43 -12.56 9.64 -25.67
CA ALA A 43 -12.90 11.03 -25.88
C ALA A 43 -11.67 11.84 -26.31
N HIS A 44 -11.77 12.68 -27.34
CA HIS A 44 -10.69 13.60 -27.75
C HIS A 44 -10.70 14.92 -26.96
N GLY A 45 -11.64 15.10 -26.04
CA GLY A 45 -11.67 16.23 -25.15
C GLY A 45 -12.75 16.04 -24.10
N ILE A 46 -12.85 16.99 -23.18
CA ILE A 46 -13.90 17.01 -22.16
C ILE A 46 -15.28 17.14 -22.83
N GLU A 47 -15.36 17.81 -23.98
CA GLU A 47 -16.58 17.95 -24.79
C GLU A 47 -17.14 16.60 -25.28
N GLU A 48 -16.26 15.64 -25.53
CA GLU A 48 -16.64 14.30 -26.02
C GLU A 48 -16.71 13.26 -24.89
N GLN A 49 -16.24 13.61 -23.69
CA GLN A 49 -16.14 12.69 -22.56
C GLN A 49 -17.49 12.57 -21.86
N ARG A 50 -18.07 11.37 -21.94
CA ARG A 50 -19.32 11.05 -21.25
C ARG A 50 -19.06 10.52 -19.84
N GLN A 51 -20.00 10.76 -18.94
CA GLN A 51 -20.07 10.08 -17.66
C GLN A 51 -20.76 8.72 -17.84
N MET A 52 -20.48 7.76 -16.95
CA MET A 52 -21.03 6.40 -17.05
C MET A 52 -22.56 6.34 -16.99
N ASN A 53 -23.22 7.40 -16.51
CA ASN A 53 -24.67 7.50 -16.40
C ASN A 53 -25.33 8.22 -17.60
N ASP A 54 -24.56 8.69 -18.58
CA ASP A 54 -25.13 9.38 -19.75
C ASP A 54 -25.67 8.38 -20.78
N PRO A 55 -26.82 8.68 -21.42
CA PRO A 55 -27.36 7.84 -22.48
C PRO A 55 -26.39 7.75 -23.68
N LEU A 56 -26.31 6.57 -24.28
CA LEU A 56 -25.42 6.32 -25.42
C LEU A 56 -25.84 7.16 -26.64
N PRO A 57 -24.94 7.93 -27.28
CA PRO A 57 -25.25 8.72 -28.45
C PRO A 57 -25.37 7.85 -29.69
N ALA A 58 -26.15 8.32 -30.67
CA ALA A 58 -26.38 7.65 -31.95
C ALA A 58 -25.08 7.33 -32.73
N SER A 59 -23.99 8.05 -32.46
CA SER A 59 -22.66 7.80 -33.06
C SER A 59 -22.03 6.47 -32.63
N ALA A 60 -22.47 5.88 -31.52
CA ALA A 60 -22.10 4.52 -31.12
C ALA A 60 -22.76 3.45 -32.02
N LEU A 61 -23.78 3.82 -32.80
CA LEU A 61 -24.56 2.93 -33.67
C LEU A 61 -24.08 2.93 -35.13
N SER A 62 -23.34 3.97 -35.56
CA SER A 62 -23.07 4.25 -36.98
C SER A 62 -21.69 3.79 -37.50
N SER A 63 -21.05 2.80 -36.88
CA SER A 63 -19.75 2.29 -37.35
C SER A 63 -19.82 1.22 -38.46
N ILE A 64 -20.98 1.01 -39.10
CA ILE A 64 -21.21 -0.16 -39.98
C ILE A 64 -21.28 0.16 -41.49
N THR A 65 -21.05 1.39 -41.94
CA THR A 65 -21.09 1.69 -43.39
C THR A 65 -19.98 2.63 -43.82
N SER A 66 -18.97 2.06 -44.50
CA SER A 66 -18.45 2.49 -45.81
C SER A 66 -17.06 1.89 -46.07
N ALA A 67 -16.96 1.10 -47.14
CA ALA A 67 -15.74 0.56 -47.75
C ALA A 67 -15.10 1.60 -48.71
N PRO A 68 -13.89 1.35 -49.25
CA PRO A 68 -12.87 2.37 -49.51
C PRO A 68 -13.03 3.08 -50.86
N GLN A 69 -12.66 4.37 -50.91
CA GLN A 69 -12.28 5.03 -52.15
C GLN A 69 -10.80 5.41 -52.07
N SER A 70 -10.00 4.62 -52.78
CA SER A 70 -8.63 4.91 -53.15
C SER A 70 -8.62 6.15 -54.05
N THR A 71 -7.81 7.15 -53.73
CA THR A 71 -7.29 8.08 -54.74
C THR A 71 -5.78 8.17 -54.60
N THR A 72 -5.16 7.84 -55.72
CA THR A 72 -3.73 7.79 -56.02
C THR A 72 -3.14 9.21 -55.98
N ILE A 73 -2.05 9.43 -55.24
CA ILE A 73 -0.96 10.30 -55.67
C ILE A 73 0.37 9.62 -55.33
N GLU A 74 1.13 9.41 -56.39
CA GLU A 74 2.45 8.82 -56.45
C GLU A 74 3.54 9.80 -55.95
N GLN A 75 4.62 9.18 -55.47
CA GLN A 75 6.01 9.65 -55.50
C GLN A 75 6.59 10.47 -54.33
N GLN A 76 7.58 9.79 -53.72
CA GLN A 76 8.84 10.32 -53.18
C GLN A 76 8.77 11.09 -51.86
N GLN A 77 9.02 10.37 -50.76
CA GLN A 77 10.23 10.62 -49.97
C GLN A 77 10.56 9.46 -49.02
N LYS A 78 11.78 8.95 -49.24
CA LYS A 78 12.59 8.02 -48.46
C LYS A 78 12.46 8.17 -46.94
N ASN A 79 12.66 7.03 -46.28
CA ASN A 79 13.21 6.88 -44.93
C ASN A 79 12.37 7.44 -43.77
N GLN A 80 11.44 6.62 -43.31
CA GLN A 80 11.34 6.21 -41.90
C GLN A 80 10.26 5.12 -41.79
N SER A 81 10.66 3.86 -41.88
CA SER A 81 9.77 2.75 -41.51
C SER A 81 9.49 2.82 -40.00
N PRO A 82 8.22 2.80 -39.55
CA PRO A 82 7.91 2.83 -38.13
C PRO A 82 8.49 1.59 -37.43
N LEU A 83 9.16 1.82 -36.30
CA LEU A 83 10.08 0.90 -35.62
C LEU A 83 9.43 -0.37 -35.02
N PHE A 84 8.13 -0.59 -35.19
CA PHE A 84 7.46 -1.79 -34.68
C PHE A 84 6.46 -2.35 -35.68
N LYS A 85 6.78 -3.51 -36.25
CA LYS A 85 5.87 -4.30 -37.08
C LYS A 85 5.22 -5.39 -36.22
N ILE A 86 3.89 -5.36 -36.10
CA ILE A 86 3.14 -6.33 -35.28
C ILE A 86 2.99 -7.65 -36.06
N PRO A 87 3.47 -8.79 -35.52
CA PRO A 87 3.42 -10.08 -36.21
C PRO A 87 1.99 -10.65 -36.26
N CYS A 88 1.66 -11.35 -37.34
CA CYS A 88 0.35 -11.98 -37.48
C CYS A 88 0.23 -13.23 -36.61
N LYS A 89 -0.52 -13.15 -35.50
CA LYS A 89 -0.82 -14.29 -34.61
C LYS A 89 -1.38 -15.51 -35.36
N TYR A 90 -2.17 -15.29 -36.42
CA TYR A 90 -2.81 -16.37 -37.17
C TYR A 90 -1.90 -16.99 -38.23
N HIS A 91 -0.87 -16.28 -38.69
CA HIS A 91 0.11 -16.83 -39.64
C HIS A 91 1.03 -17.83 -38.96
N GLN A 92 1.49 -17.53 -37.73
CA GLN A 92 2.34 -18.42 -36.95
C GLN A 92 1.66 -19.76 -36.59
N LEU A 93 0.33 -19.82 -36.71
CA LEU A 93 -0.48 -21.01 -36.50
C LEU A 93 -0.98 -21.63 -37.82
N ASN A 94 -0.54 -21.15 -38.99
CA ASN A 94 -0.99 -21.56 -40.32
C ASN A 94 -2.50 -21.39 -40.60
N PHE A 95 -3.20 -20.52 -39.88
CA PHE A 95 -4.64 -20.24 -40.02
C PHE A 95 -4.95 -18.86 -40.62
N CYS A 96 -3.95 -18.14 -41.15
CA CYS A 96 -4.18 -16.83 -41.74
C CYS A 96 -4.88 -16.92 -43.10
N LYS A 97 -6.16 -16.55 -43.13
CA LYS A 97 -7.00 -16.56 -44.35
C LYS A 97 -6.68 -15.44 -45.34
N ASN A 98 -5.97 -14.41 -44.89
CA ASN A 98 -5.70 -13.20 -45.68
C ASN A 98 -4.41 -13.30 -46.52
N GLY A 99 -3.67 -14.41 -46.41
CA GLY A 99 -2.50 -14.69 -47.25
C GLY A 99 -1.51 -13.53 -47.34
N SER A 100 -1.08 -13.19 -48.55
CA SER A 100 -0.21 -12.05 -48.85
C SER A 100 -0.85 -10.68 -48.67
N GLY A 101 -2.18 -10.59 -48.50
CA GLY A 101 -2.93 -9.35 -48.25
C GLY A 101 -3.14 -9.02 -46.77
N CYS A 102 -2.44 -9.71 -45.86
CA CYS A 102 -2.58 -9.46 -44.43
C CYS A 102 -1.88 -8.15 -44.02
N GLN A 103 -2.57 -7.33 -43.22
CA GLN A 103 -2.03 -6.09 -42.65
C GLN A 103 -0.91 -6.35 -41.62
N TYR A 104 -0.81 -7.58 -41.10
CA TYR A 104 0.19 -8.00 -40.12
C TYR A 104 1.31 -8.77 -40.81
N VAL A 105 2.53 -8.68 -40.27
CA VAL A 105 3.71 -9.25 -40.92
C VAL A 105 3.72 -10.78 -40.83
N HIS A 106 4.02 -11.42 -41.96
CA HIS A 106 4.11 -12.87 -42.14
C HIS A 106 5.56 -13.37 -42.31
N ASP A 107 6.56 -12.48 -42.23
CA ASP A 107 7.97 -12.88 -42.32
C ASP A 107 8.37 -13.77 -41.13
N SER A 108 8.63 -15.04 -41.44
CA SER A 108 9.35 -15.96 -40.56
C SER A 108 10.88 -15.85 -40.74
N GLU A 109 11.37 -14.89 -41.53
CA GLU A 109 12.79 -14.55 -41.64
C GLU A 109 13.02 -13.08 -41.24
N VAL A 110 12.86 -12.81 -39.95
CA VAL A 110 13.65 -11.74 -39.34
C VAL A 110 15.08 -12.29 -39.30
N GLN A 111 15.94 -11.83 -40.22
CA GLN A 111 17.36 -11.79 -39.90
C GLN A 111 17.50 -10.88 -38.67
N ILE A 112 17.48 -11.52 -37.51
CA ILE A 112 18.08 -10.99 -36.31
C ILE A 112 19.54 -10.80 -36.70
N GLN A 113 19.95 -9.58 -37.05
CA GLN A 113 21.34 -9.21 -36.81
C GLN A 113 21.60 -9.64 -35.36
N PRO A 114 22.60 -10.50 -35.08
CA PRO A 114 22.88 -10.86 -33.71
C PRO A 114 23.29 -9.56 -33.03
N SER A 115 22.33 -8.94 -32.35
CA SER A 115 22.58 -8.03 -31.24
C SER A 115 23.58 -8.78 -30.39
N GLN A 116 24.82 -8.30 -30.40
CA GLN A 116 26.00 -8.83 -29.74
C GLN A 116 25.61 -9.93 -28.75
N GLN A 117 25.83 -11.19 -29.12
CA GLN A 117 25.82 -12.27 -28.16
C GLN A 117 26.87 -11.88 -27.12
N LEU A 118 26.45 -11.28 -26.01
CA LEU A 118 27.26 -11.19 -24.81
C LEU A 118 27.72 -12.63 -24.58
N GLN A 119 29.05 -12.82 -24.54
CA GLN A 119 29.64 -14.14 -24.42
C GLN A 119 28.96 -14.88 -23.26
N PRO A 120 28.77 -16.22 -23.32
CA PRO A 120 28.10 -16.98 -22.26
C PRO A 120 28.61 -16.65 -20.85
N GLN A 121 29.89 -16.27 -20.77
CA GLN A 121 30.58 -15.80 -19.57
C GLN A 121 30.06 -14.45 -19.02
N GLN A 122 29.75 -13.47 -19.87
CA GLN A 122 29.17 -12.18 -19.46
C GLN A 122 27.73 -12.35 -18.96
N GLN A 123 26.95 -13.23 -19.60
CA GLN A 123 25.59 -13.52 -19.17
C GLN A 123 25.56 -14.22 -17.80
N GLN A 124 26.50 -15.15 -17.57
CA GLN A 124 26.64 -15.84 -16.28
C GLN A 124 27.12 -14.91 -15.16
N GLN A 125 27.98 -13.94 -15.48
CA GLN A 125 28.44 -12.92 -14.54
C GLN A 125 27.32 -11.95 -14.15
N GLN A 126 26.44 -11.61 -15.08
CA GLN A 126 25.28 -10.76 -14.83
C GLN A 126 24.22 -11.46 -13.96
N ILE A 127 24.01 -12.78 -14.15
CA ILE A 127 23.13 -13.59 -13.31
C ILE A 127 23.68 -13.68 -11.87
N LEU A 128 24.98 -13.89 -11.70
CA LEU A 128 25.62 -13.94 -10.38
C LEU A 128 25.47 -12.59 -9.64
N LEU A 129 25.66 -11.48 -10.35
CA LEU A 129 25.49 -10.14 -9.77
C LEU A 129 24.04 -9.90 -9.32
N LEU A 130 23.06 -10.32 -10.13
CA LEU A 130 21.65 -10.18 -9.79
C LEU A 130 21.28 -11.05 -8.56
N GLN A 131 21.83 -12.27 -8.48
CA GLN A 131 21.63 -13.15 -7.32
C GLN A 131 22.25 -12.55 -6.05
N GLN A 132 23.45 -11.96 -6.14
CA GLN A 132 24.08 -11.26 -5.02
C GLN A 132 23.23 -10.06 -4.57
N GLN A 133 22.71 -9.28 -5.51
CA GLN A 133 21.84 -8.13 -5.19
C GLN A 133 20.55 -8.56 -4.50
N GLN A 134 19.93 -9.68 -4.91
CA GLN A 134 18.75 -10.23 -4.25
C GLN A 134 19.04 -10.71 -2.83
N LEU A 135 20.16 -11.39 -2.60
CA LEU A 135 20.59 -11.81 -1.27
C LEU A 135 20.83 -10.61 -0.35
N GLN A 136 21.47 -9.55 -0.88
CA GLN A 136 21.68 -8.32 -0.13
C GLN A 136 20.34 -7.65 0.23
N GLN A 137 19.38 -7.64 -0.69
CA GLN A 137 18.03 -7.10 -0.42
C GLN A 137 17.29 -7.90 0.66
N GLN A 138 17.40 -9.23 0.66
CA GLN A 138 16.82 -10.08 1.70
C GLN A 138 17.45 -9.81 3.08
N GLN A 139 18.77 -9.61 3.15
CA GLN A 139 19.45 -9.26 4.41
C GLN A 139 19.05 -7.89 4.95
N ILE A 140 18.85 -6.90 4.08
CA ILE A 140 18.36 -5.57 4.50
C ILE A 140 16.94 -5.67 5.05
N GLN A 141 16.06 -6.41 4.39
CA GLN A 141 14.69 -6.63 4.86
C GLN A 141 14.64 -7.36 6.20
N SER A 142 15.47 -8.37 6.40
CA SER A 142 15.51 -9.10 7.68
C SER A 142 16.05 -8.23 8.82
N GLN A 143 17.07 -7.39 8.58
CA GLN A 143 17.54 -6.42 9.56
C GLN A 143 16.47 -5.38 9.89
N GLN A 144 15.75 -4.85 8.89
CA GLN A 144 14.67 -3.89 9.11
C GLN A 144 13.53 -4.50 9.94
N MET A 145 13.14 -5.75 9.65
CA MET A 145 12.14 -6.48 10.44
C MET A 145 12.60 -6.70 11.88
N GLN A 146 13.86 -7.08 12.11
CA GLN A 146 14.41 -7.21 13.46
C GLN A 146 14.43 -5.87 14.20
N GLN A 147 14.82 -4.79 13.53
CA GLN A 147 14.85 -3.46 14.12
C GLN A 147 13.44 -2.97 14.46
N GLN A 148 12.46 -3.21 13.59
CA GLN A 148 11.06 -2.90 13.85
C GLN A 148 10.50 -3.74 15.01
N GLN A 149 10.86 -5.01 15.11
CA GLN A 149 10.47 -5.87 16.22
C GLN A 149 11.09 -5.43 17.56
N GLN A 150 12.37 -5.02 17.57
CA GLN A 150 13.01 -4.42 18.75
C GLN A 150 12.35 -3.09 19.13
N GLN A 151 12.02 -2.25 18.16
CA GLN A 151 11.32 -0.99 18.40
C GLN A 151 9.92 -1.24 18.97
N GLN A 152 9.20 -2.25 18.46
CA GLN A 152 7.89 -2.65 18.98
C GLN A 152 7.97 -3.23 20.40
N GLN A 153 8.99 -4.04 20.71
CA GLN A 153 9.25 -4.51 22.08
C GLN A 153 9.58 -3.35 23.04
N SER A 154 10.32 -2.34 22.58
CA SER A 154 10.62 -1.14 23.38
C SER A 154 9.39 -0.25 23.63
N LEU A 155 8.43 -0.23 22.69
CA LEU A 155 7.16 0.47 22.86
C LEU A 155 6.21 -0.31 23.80
N GLN A 156 6.19 -1.63 23.73
CA GLN A 156 5.41 -2.48 24.64
C GLN A 156 5.91 -2.43 26.08
N SER A 157 7.23 -2.37 26.30
CA SER A 157 7.80 -2.25 27.65
C SER A 157 7.51 -0.89 28.31
N GLN A 158 7.16 0.14 27.53
CA GLN A 158 6.69 1.44 28.05
C GLN A 158 5.17 1.51 28.25
N GLN A 159 4.40 0.52 27.79
CA GLN A 159 2.93 0.54 27.83
C GLN A 159 2.30 -0.44 28.83
N SER A 160 3.04 -1.39 29.41
CA SER A 160 2.57 -2.20 30.55
C SER A 160 3.02 -1.59 31.87
N LEU A 161 2.55 -0.38 32.19
CA LEU A 161 2.71 0.13 33.56
C LEU A 161 1.87 -0.76 34.48
N ASP A 162 2.53 -1.52 35.35
CA ASP A 162 1.89 -2.32 36.40
C ASP A 162 0.88 -1.42 37.14
N PRO A 163 -0.43 -1.78 37.20
CA PRO A 163 -1.44 -0.99 37.90
C PRO A 163 -1.02 -0.60 39.33
N MET A 164 -0.19 -1.43 39.97
CA MET A 164 0.39 -1.15 41.27
C MET A 164 1.42 -0.02 41.23
N SER A 165 2.33 -0.03 40.25
CA SER A 165 3.33 1.05 40.05
C SER A 165 2.65 2.39 39.77
N VAL A 166 1.58 2.41 38.96
CA VAL A 166 0.78 3.61 38.67
C VAL A 166 0.12 4.13 39.94
N THR A 167 -0.53 3.26 40.70
CA THR A 167 -1.21 3.62 41.94
C THR A 167 -0.22 4.14 42.98
N LEU A 168 0.94 3.50 43.14
CA LEU A 168 1.98 3.95 44.07
C LEU A 168 2.53 5.32 43.67
N THR A 169 2.76 5.55 42.38
CA THR A 169 3.20 6.86 41.87
C THR A 169 2.17 7.94 42.19
N TYR A 170 0.88 7.67 42.00
CA TYR A 170 -0.20 8.59 42.38
C TYR A 170 -0.20 8.90 43.89
N ILE A 171 -0.15 7.87 44.74
CA ILE A 171 -0.09 8.05 46.21
C ILE A 171 1.10 8.93 46.59
N LEU A 172 2.28 8.65 46.04
CA LEU A 172 3.50 9.37 46.35
C LEU A 172 3.46 10.83 45.87
N MET A 173 2.83 11.12 44.75
CA MET A 173 2.62 12.50 44.29
C MET A 173 1.71 13.29 45.25
N GLU A 174 0.61 12.69 45.70
CA GLU A 174 -0.30 13.31 46.66
C GLU A 174 0.35 13.48 48.05
N MET A 175 1.18 12.52 48.48
CA MET A 175 1.95 12.65 49.72
C MET A 175 2.89 13.85 49.73
N GLN A 176 3.42 14.30 48.58
CA GLN A 176 4.25 15.52 48.52
C GLN A 176 3.49 16.79 48.95
N GLN A 177 2.17 16.80 48.79
CA GLN A 177 1.32 17.91 49.19
C GLN A 177 1.00 17.89 50.69
N ILE A 178 0.95 16.70 51.29
CA ILE A 178 0.68 16.48 52.72
C ILE A 178 1.93 16.80 53.55
N PHE A 179 3.11 16.36 53.11
CA PHE A 179 4.36 16.52 53.84
C PHE A 179 5.19 17.69 53.32
N VAL A 180 5.24 18.78 54.08
CA VAL A 180 5.97 20.01 53.72
C VAL A 180 7.43 19.99 54.20
N GLN A 181 7.81 19.03 55.06
CA GLN A 181 9.18 18.89 55.55
C GLN A 181 10.13 18.42 54.44
N GLU A 182 11.21 19.16 54.19
CA GLU A 182 12.20 18.88 53.14
C GLU A 182 12.76 17.45 53.19
N ASP A 183 13.10 16.94 54.37
CA ASP A 183 13.61 15.58 54.54
C ASP A 183 12.61 14.50 54.11
N LEU A 184 11.31 14.75 54.35
CA LEU A 184 10.24 13.85 53.91
C LEU A 184 9.99 13.98 52.41
N GLN A 185 10.02 15.19 51.86
CA GLN A 185 9.87 15.39 50.43
C GLN A 185 10.98 14.69 49.63
N GLN A 186 12.22 14.71 50.11
CA GLN A 186 13.32 13.97 49.48
C GLN A 186 13.07 12.46 49.47
N LYS A 187 12.61 11.89 50.59
CA LYS A 187 12.23 10.46 50.68
C LYS A 187 11.06 10.12 49.75
N ILE A 188 10.05 10.99 49.65
CA ILE A 188 8.89 10.80 48.77
C ILE A 188 9.31 10.86 47.30
N ARG A 189 10.16 11.81 46.90
CA ARG A 189 10.69 11.90 45.52
C ARG A 189 11.50 10.66 45.16
N PHE A 190 12.36 10.18 46.08
CA PHE A 190 13.10 8.94 45.88
C PHE A 190 12.17 7.73 45.71
N ALA A 191 11.16 7.58 46.58
CA ALA A 191 10.18 6.52 46.48
C ALA A 191 9.36 6.60 45.18
N THR A 192 9.06 7.82 44.70
CA THR A 192 8.34 8.05 43.43
C THR A 192 9.14 7.50 42.27
N GLU A 193 10.45 7.75 42.25
CA GLU A 193 11.34 7.23 41.21
C GLU A 193 11.43 5.70 41.27
N GLN A 194 11.51 5.10 42.47
CA GLN A 194 11.46 3.65 42.63
C GLN A 194 10.15 3.04 42.11
N ALA A 195 9.01 3.68 42.36
CA ALA A 195 7.72 3.23 41.84
C ALA A 195 7.69 3.27 40.30
N ARG A 196 8.21 4.33 39.67
CA ARG A 196 8.30 4.46 38.20
C ARG A 196 9.21 3.42 37.55
N GLN A 197 10.25 3.00 38.26
CA GLN A 197 11.17 1.95 37.82
C GLN A 197 10.61 0.53 38.05
N GLY A 198 9.42 0.39 38.66
CA GLY A 198 8.78 -0.90 38.95
C GLY A 198 9.22 -1.54 40.28
N ASN A 199 10.02 -0.85 41.10
CA ASN A 199 10.48 -1.31 42.41
C ASN A 199 9.41 -1.06 43.49
N CYS A 200 8.23 -1.63 43.33
CA CYS A 200 7.04 -1.39 44.16
C CYS A 200 7.28 -1.71 45.66
N VAL A 201 8.05 -2.75 45.98
CA VAL A 201 8.35 -3.14 47.37
C VAL A 201 9.12 -2.03 48.09
N GLN A 202 10.17 -1.49 47.45
CA GLN A 202 10.98 -0.42 48.04
C GLN A 202 10.17 0.86 48.22
N ALA A 203 9.32 1.20 47.24
CA ALA A 203 8.42 2.34 47.36
C ALA A 203 7.44 2.17 48.54
N CYS A 204 6.82 0.99 48.70
CA CYS A 204 5.95 0.68 49.83
C CYS A 204 6.65 0.78 51.19
N ASP A 205 7.90 0.31 51.28
CA ASP A 205 8.67 0.38 52.53
C ASP A 205 8.97 1.84 52.91
N GLN A 206 9.33 2.69 51.94
CA GLN A 206 9.52 4.12 52.18
C GLN A 206 8.23 4.82 52.64
N ILE A 207 7.09 4.53 51.99
CA ILE A 207 5.77 5.04 52.41
C ILE A 207 5.49 4.61 53.86
N ARG A 208 5.74 3.34 54.21
CA ARG A 208 5.53 2.82 55.56
C ARG A 208 6.40 3.57 56.58
N THR A 209 7.67 3.80 56.28
CA THR A 209 8.59 4.54 57.15
C THR A 209 8.14 5.98 57.37
N ILE A 210 7.62 6.65 56.35
CA ILE A 210 7.14 8.03 56.46
C ILE A 210 5.89 8.10 57.36
N ILE A 211 4.91 7.22 57.09
CA ILE A 211 3.62 7.20 57.79
C ILE A 211 3.75 6.82 59.27
N HIS A 212 4.64 5.87 59.60
CA HIS A 212 4.80 5.37 60.98
C HIS A 212 5.84 6.16 61.79
N SER A 213 6.29 7.32 61.30
CA SER A 213 7.17 8.18 62.10
C SER A 213 6.43 8.71 63.35
N SER A 214 7.11 8.75 64.49
CA SER A 214 6.53 9.15 65.78
C SER A 214 6.09 10.62 65.84
N ASP A 215 6.53 11.43 64.88
CA ASP A 215 6.40 12.89 64.89
C ASP A 215 5.25 13.39 64.00
N ARG A 216 4.27 12.53 63.68
CA ARG A 216 3.13 12.90 62.82
C ARG A 216 2.01 13.59 63.58
N THR A 217 1.46 14.64 62.98
CA THR A 217 0.31 15.37 63.50
C THR A 217 -1.00 14.63 63.23
N VAL A 218 -2.02 14.88 64.04
CA VAL A 218 -3.36 14.29 63.87
C VAL A 218 -3.98 14.65 62.50
N ASP A 219 -3.72 15.86 62.01
CA ASP A 219 -4.20 16.33 60.71
C ASP A 219 -3.54 15.57 59.55
N GLU A 220 -2.20 15.43 59.56
CA GLU A 220 -1.48 14.61 58.58
C GLU A 220 -1.98 13.17 58.56
N ILE A 221 -2.28 12.60 59.74
CA ILE A 221 -2.83 11.25 59.90
C ILE A 221 -4.18 11.09 59.22
N GLN A 222 -5.06 12.07 59.38
CA GLN A 222 -6.36 12.07 58.69
C GLN A 222 -6.20 12.22 57.18
N GLN A 223 -5.31 13.11 56.74
CA GLN A 223 -5.06 13.36 55.32
C GLN A 223 -4.52 12.12 54.59
N TYR A 224 -3.50 11.43 55.12
CA TYR A 224 -3.00 10.23 54.44
C TYR A 224 -3.97 9.04 54.55
N THR A 225 -4.81 8.98 55.59
CA THR A 225 -5.85 7.95 55.71
C THR A 225 -6.92 8.13 54.61
N LEU A 226 -7.31 9.38 54.32
CA LEU A 226 -8.20 9.68 53.20
C LEU A 226 -7.56 9.31 51.86
N LEU A 227 -6.29 9.68 51.66
CA LEU A 227 -5.52 9.33 50.48
C LEU A 227 -5.46 7.81 50.25
N TYR A 228 -5.24 7.02 51.31
CA TYR A 228 -5.25 5.56 51.21
C TYR A 228 -6.59 5.03 50.66
N ASN A 229 -7.71 5.48 51.20
CA ASN A 229 -9.03 5.04 50.76
C ASN A 229 -9.30 5.42 49.30
N GLN A 230 -8.90 6.63 48.88
CA GLN A 230 -9.00 7.06 47.48
C GLN A 230 -8.13 6.21 46.55
N SER A 231 -6.90 5.91 46.97
CA SER A 231 -5.96 5.12 46.16
C SER A 231 -6.42 3.67 45.96
N VAL A 232 -7.06 3.06 46.97
CA VAL A 232 -7.67 1.73 46.85
C VAL A 232 -8.81 1.74 45.83
N ALA A 233 -9.62 2.79 45.80
CA ALA A 233 -10.68 2.93 44.80
C ALA A 233 -10.11 3.10 43.39
N TYR A 234 -9.07 3.92 43.25
CA TYR A 234 -8.35 4.15 41.99
C TYR A 234 -7.72 2.86 41.44
N TYR A 235 -7.04 2.07 42.28
CA TYR A 235 -6.46 0.78 41.89
C TYR A 235 -7.53 -0.19 41.38
N LYS A 236 -8.68 -0.28 42.08
CA LYS A 236 -9.81 -1.12 41.64
C LYS A 236 -10.36 -0.70 40.27
N GLN A 237 -10.38 0.60 39.99
CA GLN A 237 -10.82 1.13 38.69
C GLN A 237 -9.82 0.81 37.56
N LEU A 238 -8.52 0.81 37.86
CA LEU A 238 -7.49 0.43 36.89
C LEU A 238 -7.55 -1.05 36.52
N LEU A 239 -7.89 -1.94 37.46
CA LEU A 239 -8.03 -3.38 37.20
C LEU A 239 -9.27 -3.76 36.39
N GLN A 240 -10.23 -2.84 36.21
CA GLN A 240 -11.49 -3.07 35.49
C GLN A 240 -11.43 -2.62 34.02
N GLN A 241 -10.32 -2.00 33.59
CA GLN A 241 -10.07 -1.53 32.22
C GLN A 241 -9.14 -2.49 31.47
#